data_AF-A0A3E4PVL2-F1
#
_entry.id   AF-A0A3E4PVL2-F1
#
_cell.length_a   1.000
_cell.length_b   1.000
_cell.length_c   1.000
_cell.angle_alpha   90.00
_cell.angle_beta   90.00
_cell.angle_gamma   90.00
#
_symmetry.space_group_name_H-M   'P 1'
#
loop_
_entity.id
_entity.type
_entity.pdbx_description
1 polymer ?
#
loop_
_entity_poly.entity_id
_entity_poly.type
_entity_poly.pdbx_seq_one_letter_code
_entity_poly.pdbx_strand_id
1 'polypeptide(L)'
;MEFLRAQGYKLSYKDGLQLDGAFSAAHINYGKLPEFNGVDSKNVAKNSRKNSISSKNHIEDIFEALDSFNGTEKDFKKADRIELWKNYWLEYVNAFDKLTNILPKSIVTAYTGRQAIELGFKYLLVQKDVKEEELKTHDLKKLSDLLNSKNIFAEEYMEEIPDFCEKYCQMIEGENVEYFRYPEYGKNTYFAGNQLDIEWLSYNFALHIWQK
;
A
#
# COMPACT_ATOMS: atom_id res chain seq x y z
N MET A 1 4.39 -3.94 -19.96
CA MET A 1 5.33 -4.63 -20.88
C MET A 1 6.10 -3.66 -21.78
N GLU A 2 5.46 -2.63 -22.34
CA GLU A 2 6.15 -1.64 -23.18
C GLU A 2 7.24 -0.87 -22.44
N PHE A 3 7.05 -0.53 -21.17
CA PHE A 3 8.12 0.06 -20.34
C PHE A 3 9.37 -0.82 -20.27
N LEU A 4 9.22 -2.12 -19.99
CA LEU A 4 10.35 -3.06 -19.94
C LEU A 4 11.00 -3.23 -21.32
N ARG A 5 10.20 -3.27 -22.39
CA ARG A 5 10.72 -3.28 -23.76
C ARG A 5 11.44 -2.00 -24.14
N ALA A 6 10.98 -0.84 -23.67
CA ALA A 6 11.61 0.46 -23.85
C ALA A 6 12.94 0.58 -23.09
N GLN A 7 13.09 -0.15 -21.98
CA GLN A 7 14.37 -0.34 -21.27
C GLN A 7 15.28 -1.39 -21.94
N GLY A 8 14.89 -1.93 -23.11
CA GLY A 8 15.68 -2.91 -23.87
C GLY A 8 15.47 -4.37 -23.46
N TYR A 9 14.63 -4.66 -22.47
CA TYR A 9 14.34 -6.05 -22.06
C TYR A 9 13.43 -6.73 -23.08
N LYS A 10 13.95 -7.77 -23.73
CA LYS A 10 13.16 -8.66 -24.61
C LYS A 10 12.57 -9.79 -23.78
N LEU A 11 11.39 -9.56 -23.23
CA LEU A 11 10.67 -10.57 -22.45
C LEU A 11 10.03 -11.61 -23.38
N SER A 12 10.32 -12.88 -23.12
CA SER A 12 9.71 -14.05 -23.73
C SER A 12 9.06 -14.92 -22.65
N TYR A 13 7.91 -15.51 -22.97
CA TYR A 13 7.27 -16.50 -22.08
C TYR A 13 8.10 -17.80 -21.94
N LYS A 14 9.17 -17.93 -22.75
CA LYS A 14 10.15 -19.02 -22.66
C LYS A 14 11.38 -18.68 -21.81
N ASP A 15 11.50 -17.44 -21.34
CA ASP A 15 12.63 -17.06 -20.50
C ASP A 15 12.58 -17.85 -19.19
N GLY A 16 13.74 -18.30 -18.73
CA GLY A 16 13.85 -18.99 -17.44
C GLY A 16 13.47 -18.05 -16.30
N LEU A 17 12.61 -18.50 -15.40
CA LEU A 17 12.26 -17.73 -14.21
C LEU A 17 13.49 -17.66 -13.28
N GLN A 18 13.95 -16.44 -13.02
CA GLN A 18 15.05 -16.16 -12.09
C GLN A 18 14.56 -16.29 -10.64
N LEU A 19 14.68 -17.49 -10.08
CA LEU A 19 14.25 -17.80 -8.71
C LEU A 19 15.00 -16.97 -7.66
N ASP A 20 16.27 -16.65 -7.93
CA ASP A 20 17.10 -15.78 -7.09
C ASP A 20 16.47 -14.39 -6.88
N GLY A 21 15.64 -13.92 -7.83
CA GLY A 21 14.84 -12.70 -7.69
C GLY A 21 13.81 -12.72 -6.54
N ALA A 22 13.49 -13.87 -5.96
CA ALA A 22 12.61 -13.97 -4.79
C ALA A 22 13.36 -13.83 -3.45
N PHE A 23 14.67 -14.04 -3.43
CA PHE A 23 15.47 -14.03 -2.19
C PHE A 23 15.93 -12.59 -1.92
N SER A 24 15.37 -11.94 -0.91
CA SER A 24 15.65 -10.52 -0.64
C SER A 24 17.15 -10.22 -0.49
N ALA A 25 17.94 -11.13 0.09
CA ALA A 25 19.40 -11.00 0.19
C ALA A 25 20.11 -10.96 -1.18
N ALA A 26 19.58 -11.64 -2.20
CA ALA A 26 20.15 -11.62 -3.56
C ALA A 26 20.05 -10.24 -4.21
N HIS A 27 19.10 -9.39 -3.79
CA HIS A 27 18.89 -8.06 -4.38
C HIS A 27 20.04 -7.09 -4.12
N ILE A 28 20.86 -7.36 -3.10
CA ILE A 28 22.08 -6.59 -2.81
C ILE A 28 23.04 -6.61 -4.01
N ASN A 29 23.12 -7.74 -4.71
CA ASN A 29 23.97 -7.90 -5.89
C ASN A 29 23.49 -7.05 -7.07
N TYR A 30 22.20 -6.68 -7.09
CA TYR A 30 21.62 -5.80 -8.09
C TYR A 30 21.78 -4.32 -7.74
N GLY A 31 22.18 -4.00 -6.49
CA GLY A 31 22.34 -2.62 -6.02
C GLY A 31 21.07 -1.77 -6.12
N LYS A 32 19.91 -2.43 -6.19
CA LYS A 32 18.59 -1.80 -6.31
C LYS A 32 17.88 -1.88 -4.97
N LEU A 33 17.24 -0.78 -4.62
CA LEU A 33 16.40 -0.65 -3.44
C LEU A 33 15.05 -0.06 -3.88
N PRO A 34 13.96 -0.39 -3.20
CA PRO A 34 12.69 0.27 -3.47
C PRO A 34 12.79 1.75 -3.09
N GLU A 35 12.04 2.57 -3.82
CA GLU A 35 11.78 3.97 -3.50
C GLU A 35 10.33 4.11 -3.06
N PHE A 36 10.08 4.91 -2.02
CA PHE A 36 8.74 5.26 -1.58
C PHE A 36 8.61 6.77 -1.66
N ASN A 37 7.71 7.26 -2.52
CA ASN A 37 7.51 8.68 -2.76
C ASN A 37 8.82 9.40 -3.13
N GLY A 38 9.64 8.78 -3.99
CA GLY A 38 10.95 9.29 -4.40
C GLY A 38 12.03 9.26 -3.30
N VAL A 39 11.75 8.70 -2.12
CA VAL A 39 12.73 8.51 -1.05
C VAL A 39 13.31 7.11 -1.16
N ASP A 40 14.63 7.01 -1.32
CA ASP A 40 15.35 5.74 -1.25
C ASP A 40 15.07 5.06 0.09
N SER A 41 14.51 3.86 0.03
CA SER A 41 14.08 3.13 1.22
C SER A 41 15.20 2.95 2.24
N LYS A 42 16.49 2.88 1.88
CA LYS A 42 17.59 2.76 2.88
C LYS A 42 17.66 3.95 3.84
N ASN A 43 17.15 5.09 3.43
CA ASN A 43 17.15 6.31 4.22
C ASN A 43 15.94 6.37 5.16
N VAL A 44 14.87 5.65 4.85
CA VAL A 44 13.67 5.57 5.69
C VAL A 44 13.91 4.58 6.84
N ALA A 45 13.63 5.00 8.07
CA ALA A 45 13.76 4.17 9.26
C ALA A 45 15.16 3.59 9.51
N LYS A 46 16.22 4.19 8.94
CA LYS A 46 17.60 3.69 8.96
C LYS A 46 18.09 3.31 10.35
N ASN A 47 17.71 4.09 11.37
CA ASN A 47 18.17 3.90 12.75
C ASN A 47 17.41 2.81 13.52
N SER A 48 16.32 2.30 12.96
CA SER A 48 15.56 1.18 13.51
C SER A 48 15.94 -0.16 12.89
N ARG A 49 16.67 -0.16 11.77
CA ARG A 49 17.06 -1.38 11.06
C ARG A 49 18.15 -2.13 11.82
N LYS A 50 17.97 -3.43 11.94
CA LYS A 50 18.87 -4.34 12.66
C LYS A 50 19.47 -5.40 11.73
N ASN A 51 18.77 -5.73 10.66
CA ASN A 51 19.14 -6.77 9.71
C ASN A 51 19.58 -6.11 8.40
N SER A 52 20.81 -5.64 8.34
CA SER A 52 21.41 -5.12 7.09
C SER A 52 22.52 -6.05 6.62
N ILE A 53 22.35 -6.59 5.41
CA ILE A 53 23.43 -7.26 4.69
C ILE A 53 24.04 -6.23 3.74
N SER A 54 25.36 -6.25 3.61
CA SER A 54 26.12 -5.35 2.75
C SER A 54 26.73 -6.14 1.59
N SER A 55 26.88 -5.50 0.43
CA SER A 55 27.65 -6.06 -0.69
C SER A 55 29.15 -6.24 -0.38
N LYS A 56 29.60 -5.78 0.79
CA LYS A 56 30.96 -5.97 1.31
C LYS A 56 31.11 -7.23 2.18
N ASN A 57 30.05 -7.99 2.42
CA ASN A 57 30.12 -9.24 3.18
C ASN A 57 30.81 -10.34 2.34
N HIS A 58 31.36 -11.37 3.00
CA HIS A 58 31.98 -12.47 2.28
C HIS A 58 30.93 -13.25 1.47
N ILE A 59 31.35 -13.88 0.37
CA ILE A 59 30.43 -14.60 -0.52
C ILE A 59 29.74 -15.74 0.24
N GLU A 60 30.45 -16.37 1.17
CA GLU A 60 29.94 -17.41 2.06
C GLU A 60 28.82 -16.88 2.96
N ASP A 61 28.97 -15.68 3.53
CA ASP A 61 27.95 -15.02 4.35
C ASP A 61 26.68 -14.72 3.54
N ILE A 62 26.83 -14.40 2.24
CA ILE A 62 25.70 -14.16 1.35
C ILE A 62 24.95 -15.46 1.06
N PHE A 63 25.67 -16.57 0.84
CA PHE A 63 25.04 -17.88 0.62
C PHE A 63 24.28 -18.38 1.86
N GLU A 64 24.84 -18.20 3.06
CA GLU A 64 24.14 -18.51 4.31
C GLU A 64 22.94 -17.58 4.54
N ALA A 65 23.05 -16.32 4.13
CA ALA A 65 21.99 -15.35 4.25
C ALA A 65 20.87 -15.50 3.21
N LEU A 66 21.10 -16.15 2.06
CA LEU A 66 20.08 -16.31 1.02
C LEU A 66 18.81 -16.98 1.58
N ASP A 67 18.98 -18.10 2.28
CA ASP A 67 17.86 -18.88 2.80
C ASP A 67 17.41 -18.44 4.21
N SER A 68 18.20 -17.63 4.92
CA SER A 68 17.92 -17.23 6.30
C SER A 68 17.52 -15.76 6.45
N PHE A 69 17.84 -14.90 5.48
CA PHE A 69 17.51 -13.48 5.54
C PHE A 69 16.02 -13.25 5.31
N ASN A 70 15.38 -12.73 6.34
CA ASN A 70 14.01 -12.27 6.27
C ASN A 70 14.00 -10.76 5.99
N GLY A 71 13.40 -10.35 4.87
CA GLY A 71 13.24 -8.94 4.49
C GLY A 71 12.30 -8.12 5.39
N THR A 72 11.79 -8.71 6.48
CA THR A 72 10.97 -8.04 7.48
C THR A 72 11.76 -7.74 8.76
N GLU A 73 11.41 -6.63 9.41
CA GLU A 73 12.02 -6.23 10.67
C GLU A 73 10.95 -5.90 11.72
N LYS A 74 11.32 -6.08 12.99
CA LYS A 74 10.45 -5.82 14.15
C LYS A 74 11.01 -4.66 14.98
N ASP A 75 10.16 -4.13 15.86
CA ASP A 75 10.53 -3.17 16.89
C ASP A 75 11.04 -1.82 16.36
N PHE A 76 10.45 -1.33 15.26
CA PHE A 76 10.77 0.01 14.76
C PHE A 76 10.39 1.07 15.80
N LYS A 77 11.26 2.06 15.98
CA LYS A 77 10.97 3.25 16.78
C LYS A 77 9.75 3.97 16.22
N LYS A 78 8.95 4.58 17.10
CA LYS A 78 7.71 5.28 16.71
C LYS A 78 7.94 6.31 15.59
N ALA A 79 8.96 7.16 15.72
CA ALA A 79 9.26 8.19 14.72
C ALA A 79 9.54 7.57 13.33
N ASP A 80 10.35 6.52 13.30
CA ASP A 80 10.70 5.79 12.09
C ASP A 80 9.48 5.07 11.47
N ARG A 81 8.57 4.54 12.29
CA ARG A 81 7.29 3.98 11.83
C ARG A 81 6.41 5.05 11.19
N ILE A 82 6.26 6.21 11.84
CA ILE A 82 5.46 7.33 11.31
C ILE A 82 6.02 7.78 9.96
N GLU A 83 7.34 7.91 9.84
CA GLU A 83 7.98 8.28 8.57
C GLU A 83 7.75 7.23 7.48
N LEU A 84 7.86 5.94 7.81
CA LEU A 84 7.59 4.86 6.86
C LEU A 84 6.14 4.90 6.37
N TRP A 85 5.17 4.97 7.29
CA TRP A 85 3.74 5.05 6.94
C TRP A 85 3.44 6.29 6.09
N LYS A 86 4.04 7.43 6.40
CA LYS A 86 3.89 8.65 5.62
C LYS A 86 4.36 8.47 4.18
N ASN A 87 5.58 7.96 3.98
CA ASN A 87 6.13 7.77 2.64
C ASN A 87 5.32 6.73 1.84
N TYR A 88 4.87 5.66 2.49
CA TYR A 88 4.05 4.64 1.86
C TYR A 88 2.67 5.17 1.45
N TRP A 89 2.02 5.94 2.32
CA TRP A 89 0.77 6.62 2.00
C TRP A 89 0.94 7.59 0.81
N LEU A 90 1.94 8.46 0.85
CA LEU A 90 2.19 9.43 -0.22
C LEU A 90 2.49 8.77 -1.57
N GLU A 91 3.18 7.62 -1.59
CA GLU A 91 3.39 6.84 -2.82
C GLU A 91 2.06 6.44 -3.46
N TYR A 92 1.11 5.93 -2.66
CA TYR A 92 -0.22 5.56 -3.14
C TYR A 92 -1.06 6.75 -3.57
N VAL A 93 -0.96 7.90 -2.88
CA VAL A 93 -1.61 9.14 -3.29
C VAL A 93 -1.10 9.58 -4.67
N ASN A 94 0.21 9.60 -4.88
CA ASN A 94 0.79 9.97 -6.16
C ASN A 94 0.46 8.98 -7.28
N ALA A 95 0.43 7.68 -6.97
CA ALA A 95 0.04 6.66 -7.93
C ALA A 95 -1.44 6.83 -8.32
N PHE A 96 -2.32 7.06 -7.35
CA PHE A 96 -3.73 7.35 -7.58
C PHE A 96 -3.92 8.58 -8.46
N ASP A 97 -3.25 9.70 -8.15
CA ASP A 97 -3.32 10.94 -8.93
C ASP A 97 -2.87 10.75 -10.40
N LYS A 98 -1.83 9.95 -10.64
CA LYS A 98 -1.44 9.61 -12.02
C LYS A 98 -2.48 8.74 -12.70
N LEU A 99 -3.06 7.78 -11.98
CA LEU A 99 -4.06 6.85 -12.52
C LEU A 99 -5.40 7.53 -12.82
N THR A 100 -5.81 8.55 -12.06
CA THR A 100 -7.02 9.32 -12.39
C THR A 100 -6.89 10.03 -13.73
N ASN A 101 -5.68 10.43 -14.11
CA ASN A 101 -5.41 11.05 -15.41
C ASN A 101 -5.30 10.05 -16.56
N ILE A 102 -4.66 8.90 -16.34
CA ILE A 102 -4.33 7.94 -17.42
C ILE A 102 -5.44 6.90 -17.62
N LEU A 103 -6.08 6.46 -16.52
CA LEU A 103 -7.09 5.41 -16.50
C LEU A 103 -8.30 5.82 -15.62
N PRO A 104 -8.98 6.95 -15.89
CA PRO A 104 -10.02 7.49 -15.02
C PRO A 104 -11.18 6.52 -14.75
N LYS A 105 -11.46 5.58 -15.66
CA LYS A 105 -12.57 4.63 -15.57
C LYS A 105 -12.16 3.22 -15.13
N SER A 106 -10.91 3.01 -14.73
CA SER A 106 -10.40 1.68 -14.38
C SER A 106 -10.68 1.32 -12.93
N ILE A 107 -11.09 0.07 -12.69
CA ILE A 107 -11.19 -0.49 -11.33
C ILE A 107 -9.86 -0.42 -10.58
N VAL A 108 -8.72 -0.44 -11.30
CA VAL A 108 -7.39 -0.29 -10.71
C VAL A 108 -7.22 1.10 -10.11
N THR A 109 -7.72 2.14 -10.78
CA THR A 109 -7.69 3.52 -10.26
C THR A 109 -8.50 3.64 -8.98
N ALA A 110 -9.74 3.13 -8.95
CA ALA A 110 -10.54 3.08 -7.72
C ALA A 110 -9.85 2.27 -6.62
N TYR A 111 -9.30 1.10 -6.94
CA TYR A 111 -8.58 0.26 -5.99
C TYR A 111 -7.37 0.99 -5.38
N THR A 112 -6.56 1.68 -6.18
CA THR A 112 -5.43 2.47 -5.68
C THR A 112 -5.89 3.63 -4.80
N GLY A 113 -6.96 4.34 -5.18
CA GLY A 113 -7.55 5.41 -4.37
C GLY A 113 -8.05 4.91 -3.02
N ARG A 114 -8.75 3.77 -3.00
CA ARG A 114 -9.14 3.09 -1.77
C ARG A 114 -7.94 2.79 -0.87
N GLN A 115 -6.88 2.22 -1.45
CA GLN A 115 -5.68 1.85 -0.68
C GLN A 115 -4.99 3.11 -0.12
N ALA A 116 -4.97 4.21 -0.87
CA ALA A 116 -4.47 5.48 -0.37
C ALA A 116 -5.26 5.99 0.85
N ILE A 117 -6.60 5.84 0.87
CA ILE A 117 -7.42 6.17 2.05
C ILE A 117 -7.07 5.28 3.24
N GLU A 118 -7.03 3.95 3.04
CA GLU A 118 -6.72 3.00 4.11
C GLU A 118 -5.34 3.29 4.74
N LEU A 119 -4.32 3.53 3.91
CA LEU A 119 -2.99 3.88 4.36
C LEU A 119 -2.95 5.24 5.08
N GLY A 120 -3.71 6.23 4.59
CA GLY A 120 -3.85 7.53 5.23
C GLY A 120 -4.48 7.42 6.63
N PHE A 121 -5.55 6.65 6.76
CA PHE A 121 -6.18 6.38 8.06
C PHE A 121 -5.21 5.71 9.02
N LYS A 122 -4.49 4.67 8.58
CA LYS A 122 -3.49 3.99 9.41
C LYS A 122 -2.33 4.90 9.79
N TYR A 123 -1.85 5.75 8.87
CA TYR A 123 -0.84 6.74 9.18
C TYR A 123 -1.28 7.68 10.31
N LEU A 124 -2.49 8.25 10.23
CA LEU A 124 -3.05 9.12 11.27
C LEU A 124 -3.20 8.39 12.61
N LEU A 125 -3.65 7.13 12.60
CA LEU A 125 -3.79 6.32 13.81
C LEU A 125 -2.43 5.98 14.45
N VAL A 126 -1.40 5.70 13.65
CA VAL A 126 -0.02 5.48 14.13
C VAL A 126 0.53 6.72 14.84
N GLN A 127 0.19 7.92 14.37
CA GLN A 127 0.58 9.16 15.06
C GLN A 127 -0.05 9.27 16.46
N LYS A 128 -1.25 8.70 16.65
CA LYS A 128 -2.01 8.70 17.91
C LYS A 128 -1.73 7.49 18.83
N ASP A 129 -0.64 6.75 18.62
CA ASP A 129 -0.25 5.60 19.46
C ASP A 129 -1.30 4.48 19.54
N VAL A 130 -2.07 4.28 18.47
CA VAL A 130 -2.98 3.13 18.37
C VAL A 130 -2.19 1.82 18.29
N LYS A 131 -2.70 0.77 18.94
CA LYS A 131 -2.04 -0.54 18.99
C LYS A 131 -2.00 -1.18 17.60
N GLU A 132 -0.92 -1.90 17.32
CA GLU A 132 -0.71 -2.49 16.00
C GLU A 132 -1.80 -3.48 15.61
N GLU A 133 -2.36 -4.23 16.56
CA GLU A 133 -3.44 -5.19 16.32
C GLU A 133 -4.71 -4.52 15.76
N GLU A 134 -5.01 -3.30 16.21
CA GLU A 134 -6.15 -2.51 15.75
C GLU A 134 -5.93 -1.98 14.32
N LEU A 135 -4.66 -1.83 13.90
CA LEU A 135 -4.28 -1.37 12.56
C LEU A 135 -4.25 -2.49 11.50
N LYS A 136 -4.37 -3.76 11.90
CA LYS A 136 -4.31 -4.92 10.98
C LYS A 136 -5.58 -5.10 10.15
N THR A 137 -6.66 -4.41 10.50
CA THR A 137 -7.89 -4.47 9.71
C THR A 137 -7.72 -3.74 8.37
N HIS A 138 -8.44 -4.22 7.36
CA HIS A 138 -8.56 -3.56 6.05
C HIS A 138 -9.92 -2.89 5.87
N ASP A 139 -10.79 -2.95 6.87
CA ASP A 139 -12.15 -2.42 6.82
C ASP A 139 -12.13 -0.89 7.05
N LEU A 140 -12.57 -0.12 6.05
CA LEU A 140 -12.55 1.35 6.15
C LEU A 140 -13.49 1.88 7.22
N LYS A 141 -14.64 1.22 7.44
CA LYS A 141 -15.58 1.61 8.49
C LYS A 141 -14.90 1.51 9.84
N LYS A 142 -14.30 0.36 10.15
CA LYS A 142 -13.57 0.15 11.43
C LYS A 142 -12.45 1.16 11.63
N LEU A 143 -11.68 1.46 10.57
CA LEU A 143 -10.61 2.45 10.64
C LEU A 143 -11.17 3.86 10.86
N SER A 144 -12.23 4.24 10.14
CA SER A 144 -12.88 5.56 10.27
C SER A 144 -13.53 5.77 11.64
N ASP A 145 -14.19 4.75 12.20
CA ASP A 145 -14.77 4.81 13.55
C ASP A 145 -13.66 4.96 14.61
N LEU A 146 -12.53 4.27 14.42
CA LEU A 146 -11.39 4.41 15.31
C LEU A 146 -10.78 5.81 15.23
N LEU A 147 -10.64 6.38 14.03
CA LEU A 147 -10.19 7.77 13.85
C LEU A 147 -11.13 8.75 14.57
N ASN A 148 -12.45 8.55 14.41
CA ASN A 148 -13.47 9.36 15.05
C ASN A 148 -13.37 9.29 16.59
N SER A 149 -13.22 8.07 17.13
CA SER A 149 -13.05 7.86 18.59
C SER A 149 -11.81 8.55 19.18
N LYS A 150 -10.82 8.88 18.33
CA LYS A 150 -9.60 9.60 18.70
C LYS A 150 -9.71 11.11 18.47
N ASN A 151 -10.89 11.62 18.11
CA ASN A 151 -11.16 13.02 17.78
C ASN A 151 -10.15 13.57 16.76
N ILE A 152 -9.86 12.78 15.72
CA ILE A 152 -8.97 13.20 14.62
C ILE A 152 -9.73 14.08 13.62
N PHE A 153 -11.01 13.80 13.39
CA PHE A 153 -11.86 14.61 12.53
C PHE A 153 -12.14 15.95 13.21
N ALA A 154 -11.69 17.03 12.57
CA ALA A 154 -11.75 18.39 13.12
C ALA A 154 -12.63 19.35 12.32
N GLU A 155 -12.98 18.99 11.08
CA GLU A 155 -13.79 19.80 10.17
C GLU A 155 -15.18 19.20 9.98
N GLU A 156 -16.19 20.04 9.80
CA GLU A 156 -17.61 19.64 9.72
C GLU A 156 -17.87 18.59 8.64
N TYR A 157 -17.25 18.71 7.46
CA TYR A 157 -17.43 17.71 6.39
C TYR A 157 -16.83 16.34 6.74
N MET A 158 -15.89 16.26 7.70
CA MET A 158 -15.30 14.99 8.13
C MET A 158 -16.26 14.15 8.96
N GLU A 159 -17.36 14.74 9.46
CA GLU A 159 -18.43 14.02 10.16
C GLU A 159 -19.10 12.96 9.26
N GLU A 160 -19.08 13.16 7.94
CA GLU A 160 -19.66 12.23 6.97
C GLU A 160 -18.72 11.05 6.61
N ILE A 161 -17.42 11.12 6.97
CA ILE A 161 -16.43 10.10 6.60
C ILE A 161 -16.79 8.71 7.13
N PRO A 162 -17.18 8.53 8.41
CA PRO A 162 -17.59 7.22 8.92
C PRO A 162 -18.81 6.64 8.20
N ASP A 163 -19.76 7.48 7.82
CA ASP A 163 -20.97 7.05 7.12
C ASP A 163 -20.66 6.69 5.65
N PHE A 164 -19.82 7.49 4.98
CA PHE A 164 -19.33 7.16 3.65
C PHE A 164 -18.59 5.81 3.65
N CYS A 165 -17.68 5.59 4.60
CA CYS A 165 -16.93 4.34 4.71
C CYS A 165 -17.84 3.14 4.95
N GLU A 166 -18.87 3.30 5.80
CA GLU A 166 -19.87 2.25 6.01
C GLU A 166 -20.62 1.91 4.72
N LYS A 167 -21.17 2.92 4.04
CA LYS A 167 -21.93 2.72 2.80
C LYS A 167 -21.06 2.18 1.69
N TYR A 168 -19.81 2.61 1.61
CA TYR A 168 -18.84 2.06 0.67
C TYR A 168 -18.59 0.57 0.93
N CYS A 169 -18.27 0.17 2.16
CA CYS A 169 -18.04 -1.24 2.50
C CYS A 169 -19.30 -2.11 2.24
N GLN A 170 -20.50 -1.61 2.53
CA GLN A 170 -21.75 -2.36 2.32
C GLN A 170 -22.15 -2.43 0.84
N MET A 171 -22.20 -1.29 0.15
CA MET A 171 -22.87 -1.15 -1.15
C MET A 171 -21.90 -1.33 -2.33
N ILE A 172 -20.64 -0.94 -2.15
CA ILE A 172 -19.62 -1.12 -3.18
C ILE A 172 -18.95 -2.46 -2.92
N GLU A 173 -18.31 -2.65 -1.76
CA GLU A 173 -17.51 -3.85 -1.50
C GLU A 173 -18.34 -5.11 -1.24
N GLY A 174 -19.64 -4.97 -0.94
CA GLY A 174 -20.49 -6.08 -0.53
C GLY A 174 -19.94 -6.81 0.70
N GLU A 175 -19.32 -6.06 1.62
CA GLU A 175 -18.60 -6.54 2.81
C GLU A 175 -17.32 -7.35 2.52
N ASN A 176 -16.85 -7.40 1.26
CA ASN A 176 -15.62 -8.10 0.89
C ASN A 176 -14.42 -7.14 0.89
N VAL A 177 -13.55 -7.20 1.90
CA VAL A 177 -12.34 -6.37 1.97
C VAL A 177 -11.34 -6.58 0.82
N GLU A 178 -11.49 -7.66 0.06
CA GLU A 178 -10.67 -8.01 -1.10
C GLU A 178 -11.25 -7.46 -2.42
N TYR A 179 -12.25 -6.58 -2.34
CA TYR A 179 -12.93 -5.99 -3.49
C TYR A 179 -11.98 -5.42 -4.55
N PHE A 180 -12.33 -5.62 -5.83
CA PHE A 180 -11.52 -5.39 -7.05
C PHE A 180 -10.27 -6.26 -7.24
N ARG A 181 -9.87 -7.12 -6.29
CA ARG A 181 -8.72 -8.02 -6.48
C ARG A 181 -9.08 -9.22 -7.36
N TYR A 182 -10.31 -9.68 -7.27
CA TYR A 182 -10.84 -10.78 -8.07
C TYR A 182 -12.35 -10.60 -8.29
N PRO A 183 -12.89 -11.18 -9.37
CA PRO A 183 -14.31 -11.05 -9.68
C PRO A 183 -15.21 -12.01 -8.89
N GLU A 184 -14.67 -13.04 -8.23
CA GLU A 184 -15.42 -14.09 -7.51
C GLU A 184 -15.13 -14.08 -6.00
N TYR A 185 -16.12 -13.71 -5.20
CA TYR A 185 -16.05 -13.68 -3.74
C TYR A 185 -16.73 -14.90 -3.10
N GLY A 186 -16.54 -15.02 -1.78
CA GLY A 186 -17.10 -16.13 -1.01
C GLY A 186 -18.61 -16.30 -1.24
N LYS A 187 -19.09 -17.53 -1.10
CA LYS A 187 -20.51 -17.90 -1.27
C LYS A 187 -21.04 -17.67 -2.70
N ASN A 188 -20.21 -17.88 -3.72
CA ASN A 188 -20.58 -17.72 -5.14
C ASN A 188 -21.08 -16.30 -5.48
N THR A 189 -20.55 -15.29 -4.81
CA THR A 189 -20.89 -13.89 -5.09
C THR A 189 -19.88 -13.33 -6.08
N TYR A 190 -20.30 -12.43 -6.96
CA TYR A 190 -19.45 -11.90 -8.03
C TYR A 190 -19.49 -10.39 -8.07
N PHE A 191 -18.40 -9.76 -8.51
CA PHE A 191 -18.37 -8.33 -8.75
C PHE A 191 -19.33 -7.97 -9.89
N ALA A 192 -20.42 -7.29 -9.56
CA ALA A 192 -21.46 -6.95 -10.52
C ALA A 192 -21.04 -5.82 -11.49
N GLY A 193 -20.30 -4.82 -10.99
CA GLY A 193 -19.67 -3.72 -11.76
C GLY A 193 -20.58 -2.85 -12.65
N ASN A 194 -21.86 -3.17 -12.76
CA ASN A 194 -22.79 -2.61 -13.74
C ASN A 194 -23.43 -1.28 -13.33
N GLN A 195 -23.24 -0.84 -12.09
CA GLN A 195 -23.77 0.42 -11.54
C GLN A 195 -22.68 1.28 -10.90
N LEU A 196 -21.42 1.06 -11.29
CA LEU A 196 -20.27 1.68 -10.65
C LEU A 196 -19.66 2.78 -11.52
N ASP A 197 -19.86 4.03 -11.12
CA ASP A 197 -19.16 5.17 -11.70
C ASP A 197 -17.81 5.36 -11.00
N ILE A 198 -16.74 4.90 -11.66
CA ILE A 198 -15.37 4.98 -11.14
C ILE A 198 -14.87 6.43 -11.05
N GLU A 199 -15.28 7.31 -11.96
CA GLU A 199 -14.84 8.71 -11.95
C GLU A 199 -15.45 9.42 -10.74
N TRP A 200 -16.76 9.23 -10.53
CA TRP A 200 -17.45 9.76 -9.37
C TRP A 200 -16.90 9.22 -8.05
N LEU A 201 -16.63 7.90 -8.00
CA LEU A 201 -16.03 7.29 -6.82
C LEU A 201 -14.61 7.85 -6.56
N SER A 202 -13.80 8.01 -7.60
CA SER A 202 -12.45 8.56 -7.49
C SER A 202 -12.46 10.02 -7.02
N TYR A 203 -13.43 10.81 -7.46
CA TYR A 203 -13.64 12.16 -6.93
C TYR A 203 -13.88 12.14 -5.41
N ASN A 204 -14.77 11.27 -4.92
CA ASN A 204 -15.04 11.15 -3.50
C ASN A 204 -13.81 10.65 -2.72
N PHE A 205 -13.01 9.76 -3.30
CA PHE A 205 -11.75 9.34 -2.69
C PHE A 205 -10.73 10.48 -2.59
N ALA A 206 -10.67 11.36 -3.59
CA ALA A 206 -9.80 12.54 -3.52
C ALA A 206 -10.17 13.44 -2.34
N LEU A 207 -11.46 13.61 -2.00
CA LEU A 207 -11.89 14.39 -0.83
C LEU A 207 -11.40 13.80 0.51
N HIS A 208 -11.16 12.49 0.56
CA HIS A 208 -10.58 11.83 1.74
C HIS A 208 -9.05 12.02 1.81
N ILE A 209 -8.38 12.07 0.66
CA ILE A 209 -6.91 12.06 0.55
C ILE A 209 -6.30 13.45 0.64
N TRP A 210 -6.90 14.45 -0.03
CA TRP A 210 -6.35 15.80 -0.16
C TRP A 210 -6.65 16.69 1.06
N GLN A 211 -6.89 16.06 2.21
CA GLN A 211 -6.99 16.70 3.52
C GLN A 211 -5.57 17.11 3.96
N LYS A 212 -5.23 18.39 3.79
CA LYS A 212 -4.05 19.03 4.35
C LYS A 212 -4.46 20.13 5.31
#